data_AF-A0A136N0V0-F1
#
_entry.id   AF-A0A136N0V0-F1
#
_cell.length_a   1.000
_cell.length_b   1.000
_cell.length_c   1.000
_cell.angle_alpha   90.00
_cell.angle_beta   90.00
_cell.angle_gamma   90.00
#
_symmetry.space_group_name_H-M   'P 1'
#
loop_
_entity.id
_entity.type
_entity.pdbx_description
1 polymer ?
#
loop_
_entity_poly.entity_id
_entity_poly.type
_entity_poly.pdbx_seq_one_letter_code
_entity_poly.pdbx_strand_id
1 'polypeptide(L)'
;MIDNLQTEVKLNEELILENQSKLQDLEQKHKTLQEQYKQILRISYFKKIASSKWFYLLSADNLNQLIMRWRYIHQFDEYARHKLENIQSLSVDIKTKNDEISKIKEQNINAINSTSSNMTLIEKEQKEKDALIKKLTKEEDKLRKTLQAREMERERLNSAIEKIIIAELAKAKEKEKAVASAGKKKEVDDSGFEKNKGALEWPVSKGRITGKFGKHPHPSISGVEVANNGIDFTVPGSASVSCIFDGEIVGVTNIPGFKNMVIIKHGAFYTVYSKLESVSVEKGQKIKTRSKYRSHRT
;
A
#
# COMPACT_ATOMS: atom_id res chain seq x y z
N MET A 1 -8.11 16.46 -11.89
CA MET A 1 -9.44 15.79 -11.93
C MET A 1 -10.48 16.60 -11.15
N ILE A 2 -10.19 17.03 -9.91
CA ILE A 2 -11.04 17.97 -9.15
C ILE A 2 -11.26 19.28 -9.91
N ASP A 3 -10.20 19.85 -10.49
CA ASP A 3 -10.32 21.10 -11.25
C ASP A 3 -11.25 20.97 -12.46
N ASN A 4 -11.31 19.79 -13.08
CA ASN A 4 -12.18 19.53 -14.22
C ASN A 4 -13.66 19.50 -13.79
N LEU A 5 -13.96 18.83 -12.67
CA LEU A 5 -15.32 18.76 -12.12
C LEU A 5 -15.78 20.10 -11.54
N GLN A 6 -14.88 20.86 -10.90
CA GLN A 6 -15.20 22.22 -10.43
C GLN A 6 -15.48 23.17 -11.59
N THR A 7 -14.73 23.02 -12.69
CA THR A 7 -14.97 23.79 -13.92
C THR A 7 -16.30 23.40 -14.56
N GLU A 8 -16.63 22.11 -14.59
CA GLU A 8 -17.90 21.60 -15.12
C GLU A 8 -19.10 22.05 -14.28
N VAL A 9 -19.02 21.97 -12.95
CA VAL A 9 -20.07 22.48 -12.05
C VAL A 9 -20.26 23.98 -12.24
N LYS A 10 -19.18 24.75 -12.31
CA LYS A 10 -19.24 26.21 -12.53
C LYS A 10 -19.87 26.54 -13.88
N LEU A 11 -19.50 25.82 -14.94
CA LEU A 11 -20.09 25.99 -16.27
C LEU A 11 -21.59 25.65 -16.25
N ASN A 12 -21.99 24.60 -15.52
CA ASN A 12 -23.41 24.25 -15.37
C ASN A 12 -24.17 25.30 -14.54
N GLU A 13 -23.56 25.88 -13.51
CA GLU A 13 -24.16 26.99 -12.73
C GLU A 13 -24.38 28.23 -13.60
N GLU A 14 -23.40 28.60 -14.43
CA GLU A 14 -23.53 29.71 -15.39
C GLU A 14 -24.68 29.44 -16.40
N LEU A 15 -24.77 28.23 -16.95
CA LEU A 15 -25.87 27.82 -17.83
C LEU A 15 -27.23 27.85 -17.12
N ILE A 16 -27.31 27.45 -15.85
CA ILE A 16 -28.55 27.54 -15.06
C ILE A 16 -28.97 29.01 -14.90
N LEU A 17 -28.04 29.90 -14.55
CA LEU A 17 -28.32 31.33 -14.39
C LEU A 17 -28.80 31.96 -15.70
N GLU A 18 -28.15 31.66 -16.81
CA GLU A 18 -28.56 32.12 -18.14
C GLU A 18 -29.97 31.62 -18.49
N ASN A 19 -30.26 30.34 -18.24
CA ASN A 19 -31.56 29.74 -18.50
C ASN A 19 -32.66 30.30 -17.59
N GLN A 20 -32.36 30.61 -16.33
CA GLN A 20 -33.30 31.28 -15.42
C GLN A 20 -33.65 32.69 -15.88
N SER A 21 -32.66 33.46 -16.35
CA SER A 21 -32.89 34.79 -16.92
C SER A 21 -33.78 34.72 -18.16
N LYS A 22 -33.48 33.80 -19.09
CA LYS A 22 -34.32 33.54 -20.27
C LYS A 22 -35.74 33.11 -19.90
N LEU A 23 -35.90 32.30 -18.85
CA LEU A 23 -37.21 31.86 -18.36
C LEU A 23 -38.01 33.05 -17.85
N GLN A 24 -37.39 33.95 -17.08
CA GLN A 24 -38.03 35.17 -16.59
C GLN A 24 -38.52 36.05 -17.75
N ASP A 25 -37.72 36.20 -18.81
CA ASP A 25 -38.13 36.92 -20.02
C ASP A 25 -39.33 36.25 -20.72
N LEU A 26 -39.33 34.92 -20.81
CA LEU A 26 -40.43 34.14 -21.40
C LEU A 26 -41.71 34.27 -20.57
N GLU A 27 -41.62 34.23 -19.24
CA GLU A 27 -42.75 34.44 -18.33
C GLU A 27 -43.32 35.86 -18.45
N GLN A 28 -42.46 36.87 -18.55
CA GLN A 28 -42.88 38.26 -18.76
C GLN A 28 -43.58 38.45 -20.12
N LYS A 29 -43.04 37.86 -21.18
CA LYS A 29 -43.67 37.83 -22.51
C LYS A 29 -45.03 37.13 -22.44
N HIS A 30 -45.10 35.97 -21.80
CA HIS A 30 -46.33 35.19 -21.64
C HIS A 30 -47.41 36.00 -20.92
N LYS A 31 -47.06 36.64 -19.80
CA LYS A 31 -47.97 37.52 -19.05
C LYS A 31 -48.48 38.68 -19.90
N THR A 32 -47.60 39.30 -20.68
CA THR A 32 -47.97 40.40 -21.59
C THR A 32 -48.93 39.92 -22.67
N LEU A 33 -48.67 38.76 -23.28
CA LEU A 33 -49.56 38.15 -24.28
C LEU A 33 -50.93 37.79 -23.69
N GLN A 34 -50.96 37.23 -22.48
CA GLN A 34 -52.21 36.94 -21.77
C GLN A 34 -53.03 38.20 -21.52
N GLU A 35 -52.37 39.30 -21.11
CA GLU A 35 -53.07 40.56 -20.85
C GLU A 35 -53.63 41.18 -22.14
N GLN A 36 -52.85 41.18 -23.23
CA GLN A 36 -53.32 41.58 -24.56
C GLN A 36 -54.54 40.74 -24.99
N TYR A 37 -54.48 39.42 -24.79
CA TYR A 37 -55.58 38.51 -25.12
C TYR A 37 -56.85 38.78 -24.28
N LYS A 38 -56.70 39.09 -22.98
CA LYS A 38 -57.84 39.49 -22.14
C LYS A 38 -58.49 40.78 -22.63
N GLN A 39 -57.70 41.77 -23.06
CA GLN A 39 -58.24 43.03 -23.62
C GLN A 39 -59.07 42.78 -24.88
N ILE A 40 -58.57 41.92 -25.77
CA ILE A 40 -59.25 41.45 -26.98
C ILE A 40 -60.59 40.77 -26.63
N LEU A 41 -60.58 39.84 -25.68
CA LEU A 41 -61.79 39.15 -25.20
C LEU A 41 -62.80 40.10 -24.57
N ARG A 42 -62.35 41.08 -23.78
CA ARG A 42 -63.23 42.07 -23.16
C ARG A 42 -63.96 42.89 -24.22
N ILE A 43 -63.24 43.41 -25.22
CA ILE A 43 -63.83 44.18 -26.33
C ILE A 43 -64.82 43.33 -27.13
N SER A 44 -64.48 42.06 -27.41
CA SER A 44 -65.38 41.16 -28.15
C SER A 44 -66.64 40.79 -27.36
N TYR A 45 -66.50 40.55 -26.04
CA TYR A 45 -67.59 40.25 -25.13
C TYR A 45 -68.58 41.41 -25.00
N PHE A 46 -68.10 42.64 -24.77
CA PHE A 46 -68.97 43.83 -24.71
C PHE A 46 -69.70 44.09 -26.04
N LYS A 47 -69.05 43.85 -27.19
CA LYS A 47 -69.69 43.97 -28.52
C LYS A 47 -70.75 42.89 -28.78
N LYS A 48 -70.51 41.66 -28.32
CA LYS A 48 -71.44 40.53 -28.46
C LYS A 48 -72.69 40.68 -27.59
N ILE A 49 -72.57 41.33 -26.43
CA ILE A 49 -73.70 41.70 -25.56
C ILE A 49 -74.52 42.84 -26.17
N ALA A 50 -73.85 43.82 -26.80
CA ALA A 50 -74.53 44.94 -27.45
C ALA A 50 -75.27 44.54 -28.74
N SER A 51 -74.82 43.49 -29.45
CA SER A 51 -75.57 42.86 -30.54
C SER A 51 -74.92 41.56 -31.06
N SER A 52 -75.72 40.65 -31.65
CA SER A 52 -75.24 39.44 -32.34
C SER A 52 -74.26 39.79 -33.48
N LYS A 53 -73.26 38.93 -33.77
CA LYS A 53 -72.27 39.11 -34.86
C LYS A 53 -72.93 39.47 -36.19
N TRP A 54 -74.08 38.86 -36.49
CA TRP A 54 -74.87 39.16 -37.68
C TRP A 54 -75.58 40.50 -37.60
N PHE A 55 -76.07 40.92 -36.44
CA PHE A 55 -76.69 42.22 -36.26
C PHE A 55 -75.68 43.36 -36.44
N TYR A 56 -74.46 43.26 -35.91
CA TYR A 56 -73.40 44.26 -36.13
C TYR A 56 -72.98 44.39 -37.59
N LEU A 57 -72.98 43.27 -38.33
CA LEU A 57 -72.73 43.27 -39.77
C LEU A 57 -73.91 43.90 -40.51
N LEU A 58 -75.14 43.42 -40.27
CA LEU A 58 -76.36 43.86 -40.95
C LEU A 58 -76.79 45.30 -40.60
N SER A 59 -76.32 45.87 -39.49
CA SER A 59 -76.54 47.26 -39.08
C SER A 59 -75.54 48.25 -39.69
N ALA A 60 -74.99 47.94 -40.86
CA ALA A 60 -74.08 48.83 -41.58
C ALA A 60 -74.87 49.80 -42.47
N ASP A 61 -74.49 51.08 -42.47
CA ASP A 61 -75.22 52.13 -43.23
C ASP A 61 -75.04 51.99 -44.76
N ASN A 62 -74.01 51.27 -45.20
CA ASN A 62 -73.73 51.01 -46.62
C ASN A 62 -72.87 49.75 -46.82
N LEU A 63 -72.83 49.28 -48.08
CA LEU A 63 -72.11 48.06 -48.48
C LEU A 63 -70.60 48.12 -48.17
N ASN A 64 -69.97 49.29 -48.30
CA ASN A 64 -68.55 49.45 -47.99
C ASN A 64 -68.27 49.27 -46.49
N GLN A 65 -69.11 49.84 -45.62
CA GLN A 65 -69.04 49.62 -44.18
C GLN A 65 -69.25 48.14 -43.81
N LEU A 66 -70.20 47.45 -44.46
CA LEU A 66 -70.43 46.02 -44.25
C LEU A 66 -69.18 45.18 -44.59
N ILE A 67 -68.59 45.41 -45.76
CA ILE A 67 -67.38 44.70 -46.23
C ILE A 67 -66.20 44.96 -45.29
N MET A 68 -66.00 46.21 -44.87
CA MET A 68 -64.93 46.58 -43.94
C MET A 68 -65.13 45.92 -42.57
N ARG A 69 -66.35 45.94 -42.01
CA ARG A 69 -66.68 45.26 -40.75
C ARG A 69 -66.44 43.75 -40.83
N TRP A 70 -66.84 43.11 -41.93
CA TRP A 70 -66.60 41.68 -42.17
C TRP A 70 -65.09 41.36 -42.21
N ARG A 71 -64.31 42.14 -42.97
CA ARG A 71 -62.86 41.99 -43.06
C ARG A 71 -62.18 42.15 -41.70
N TYR A 72 -62.57 43.15 -40.91
CA TYR A 72 -62.02 43.37 -39.57
C TYR A 72 -62.35 42.23 -38.59
N ILE A 73 -63.57 41.68 -38.64
CA ILE A 73 -63.92 40.53 -37.80
C ILE A 73 -63.07 39.32 -38.16
N HIS A 74 -62.89 39.04 -39.45
CA HIS A 74 -62.06 37.92 -39.87
C HIS A 74 -60.60 38.11 -39.45
N GLN A 75 -60.03 39.30 -39.67
CA GLN A 75 -58.66 39.65 -39.27
C GLN A 75 -58.48 39.54 -37.74
N PHE A 76 -59.50 39.91 -36.96
CA PHE A 76 -59.49 39.79 -35.51
C PHE A 76 -59.58 38.34 -35.04
N ASP A 77 -60.44 37.52 -35.65
CA ASP A 77 -60.59 36.09 -35.34
C ASP A 77 -59.27 35.33 -35.63
N GLU A 78 -58.56 35.67 -36.70
CA GLU A 78 -57.21 35.17 -37.01
C GLU A 78 -56.17 35.65 -35.99
N TYR A 79 -56.16 36.96 -35.66
CA TYR A 79 -55.24 37.53 -34.67
C TYR A 79 -55.41 36.91 -33.28
N ALA A 80 -56.65 36.69 -32.84
CA ALA A 80 -56.96 36.05 -31.56
C ALA A 80 -56.53 34.58 -31.54
N ARG A 81 -56.71 33.83 -32.65
CA ARG A 81 -56.21 32.45 -32.78
C ARG A 81 -54.69 32.40 -32.67
N HIS A 82 -53.98 33.20 -33.46
CA HIS A 82 -52.51 33.24 -33.39
C HIS A 82 -51.98 33.65 -32.02
N LYS A 83 -52.67 34.56 -31.31
CA LYS A 83 -52.29 34.91 -29.93
C LYS A 83 -52.48 33.74 -28.96
N LEU A 84 -53.55 32.96 -29.10
CA LEU A 84 -53.78 31.78 -28.29
C LEU A 84 -52.74 30.69 -28.57
N GLU A 85 -52.42 30.43 -29.84
CA GLU A 85 -51.36 29.49 -30.25
C GLU A 85 -50.01 29.89 -29.64
N ASN A 86 -49.65 31.18 -29.70
CA ASN A 86 -48.42 31.69 -29.09
C ASN A 86 -48.39 31.54 -27.56
N ILE A 87 -49.53 31.71 -26.89
CA ILE A 87 -49.64 31.50 -25.43
C ILE A 87 -49.44 30.01 -25.10
N GLN A 88 -50.03 29.11 -25.89
CA GLN A 88 -49.91 27.67 -25.70
C GLN A 88 -48.48 27.18 -25.96
N SER A 89 -47.85 27.58 -27.06
CA SER A 89 -46.47 27.22 -27.37
C SER A 89 -45.51 27.73 -26.29
N LEU A 90 -45.65 29.00 -25.89
CA LEU A 90 -44.82 29.60 -24.85
C LEU A 90 -45.02 28.92 -23.47
N SER A 91 -46.24 28.50 -23.15
CA SER A 91 -46.52 27.71 -21.93
C SER A 91 -45.80 26.36 -21.96
N VAL A 92 -45.78 25.69 -23.12
CA VAL A 92 -45.06 24.42 -23.30
C VAL A 92 -43.55 24.65 -23.17
N ASP A 93 -43.01 25.69 -23.80
CA ASP A 93 -41.58 26.03 -23.73
C ASP A 93 -41.12 26.37 -22.32
N ILE A 94 -41.92 27.12 -21.55
CA ILE A 94 -41.65 27.41 -20.14
C ILE A 94 -41.60 26.10 -19.33
N LYS A 95 -42.55 25.19 -19.57
CA LYS A 95 -42.60 23.91 -18.88
C LYS A 95 -41.37 23.04 -19.20
N THR A 96 -41.03 22.88 -20.48
CA THR A 96 -39.88 22.07 -20.89
C THR A 96 -38.57 22.64 -20.34
N LYS A 97 -38.40 23.96 -20.35
CA LYS A 97 -37.21 24.61 -19.77
C LYS A 97 -37.13 24.43 -18.25
N ASN A 98 -38.25 24.47 -17.53
CA ASN A 98 -38.27 24.18 -16.10
C ASN A 98 -37.89 22.71 -15.80
N ASP A 99 -38.39 21.77 -16.60
CA ASP A 99 -38.05 20.35 -16.46
C ASP A 99 -36.55 20.11 -16.75
N GLU A 100 -35.99 20.75 -17.79
CA GLU A 100 -34.55 20.72 -18.11
C GLU A 100 -33.70 21.28 -16.97
N ILE A 101 -34.02 22.45 -16.44
CA ILE A 101 -33.28 23.07 -15.33
C ILE A 101 -33.32 22.18 -14.08
N SER A 102 -34.48 21.60 -13.77
CA SER A 102 -34.64 20.72 -12.60
C SER A 102 -33.77 19.47 -12.71
N LYS A 103 -33.72 18.87 -13.91
CA LYS A 103 -32.87 17.70 -14.19
C LYS A 103 -31.38 18.03 -14.08
N ILE A 104 -30.94 19.17 -14.63
CA ILE A 104 -29.53 19.61 -14.54
C ILE A 104 -29.15 19.87 -13.07
N LYS A 105 -30.04 20.50 -12.28
CA LYS A 105 -29.81 20.71 -10.83
C LYS A 105 -29.65 19.40 -10.08
N GLU A 106 -30.52 18.43 -10.34
CA GLU A 106 -30.44 17.10 -9.70
C GLU A 106 -29.14 16.38 -10.05
N GLN A 107 -28.73 16.40 -11.32
CA GLN A 107 -27.47 15.83 -11.77
C GLN A 107 -26.26 16.47 -11.09
N ASN A 108 -26.23 17.81 -11.00
CA ASN A 108 -25.17 18.54 -10.31
C ASN A 108 -25.10 18.18 -8.81
N ILE A 109 -26.24 18.12 -8.11
CA ILE A 109 -26.28 17.73 -6.69
C ILE A 109 -25.74 16.31 -6.50
N ASN A 110 -26.13 15.37 -7.35
CA ASN A 110 -25.65 13.99 -7.30
C ASN A 110 -24.14 13.89 -7.59
N ALA A 111 -23.64 14.66 -8.56
CA ALA A 111 -22.20 14.75 -8.87
C ALA A 111 -21.40 15.33 -7.69
N ILE A 112 -21.91 16.37 -7.02
CA ILE A 112 -21.29 16.99 -5.85
C ILE A 112 -21.26 16.02 -4.67
N ASN A 113 -22.38 15.33 -4.39
CA ASN A 113 -22.49 14.38 -3.30
C ASN A 113 -21.55 13.18 -3.49
N SER A 114 -21.55 12.58 -4.69
CA SER A 114 -20.64 11.47 -5.02
C SER A 114 -19.16 11.88 -4.97
N THR A 115 -18.83 13.09 -5.42
CA THR A 115 -17.46 13.63 -5.33
C THR A 115 -17.05 13.85 -3.87
N SER A 116 -17.95 14.40 -3.05
CA SER A 116 -17.70 14.63 -1.62
C SER A 116 -17.47 13.30 -0.88
N SER A 117 -18.30 12.29 -1.14
CA SER A 117 -18.11 10.96 -0.53
C SER A 117 -16.79 10.32 -0.98
N ASN A 118 -16.45 10.40 -2.27
CA ASN A 118 -15.20 9.88 -2.79
C ASN A 118 -13.99 10.60 -2.18
N MET A 119 -14.08 11.91 -1.95
CA MET A 119 -13.02 12.68 -1.30
C MET A 119 -12.81 12.22 0.14
N THR A 120 -13.89 12.03 0.91
CA THR A 120 -13.77 11.51 2.29
C THR A 120 -13.17 10.10 2.33
N LEU A 121 -13.48 9.26 1.34
CA LEU A 121 -12.90 7.92 1.21
C LEU A 121 -11.40 8.01 0.92
N ILE A 122 -11.00 8.82 -0.06
CA ILE A 122 -9.59 9.03 -0.41
C ILE A 122 -8.80 9.60 0.76
N GLU A 123 -9.34 10.57 1.50
CA GLU A 123 -8.69 11.11 2.70
C GLU A 123 -8.50 10.05 3.78
N LYS A 124 -9.48 9.16 3.96
CA LYS A 124 -9.38 8.05 4.90
C LYS A 124 -8.30 7.06 4.44
N GLU A 125 -8.31 6.65 3.17
CA GLU A 125 -7.31 5.76 2.59
C GLU A 125 -5.89 6.36 2.69
N GLN A 126 -5.75 7.66 2.44
CA GLN A 126 -4.47 8.36 2.55
C GLN A 126 -3.96 8.34 4.00
N LYS A 127 -4.82 8.62 4.98
CA LYS A 127 -4.47 8.55 6.40
C LYS A 127 -4.07 7.15 6.82
N GLU A 128 -4.77 6.12 6.35
CA GLU A 128 -4.45 4.71 6.61
C GLU A 128 -3.10 4.33 6.01
N LYS A 129 -2.82 4.74 4.76
CA LYS A 129 -1.52 4.55 4.10
C LYS A 129 -0.40 5.27 4.84
N ASP A 130 -0.58 6.53 5.23
CA ASP A 130 0.44 7.29 5.97
C ASP A 130 0.72 6.68 7.35
N ALA A 131 -0.32 6.18 8.03
CA ALA A 131 -0.16 5.45 9.29
C ALA A 131 0.59 4.14 9.10
N LEU A 132 0.28 3.39 8.03
CA LEU A 132 0.97 2.15 7.69
C LEU A 132 2.44 2.40 7.34
N ILE A 133 2.74 3.42 6.52
CA ILE A 133 4.11 3.83 6.17
C ILE A 133 4.87 4.18 7.45
N LYS A 134 4.30 4.99 8.35
CA LYS A 134 4.93 5.33 9.65
C LYS A 134 5.18 4.11 10.53
N LYS A 135 4.32 3.10 10.47
CA LYS A 135 4.52 1.84 11.21
C LYS A 135 5.65 1.03 10.59
N LEU A 136 5.65 0.87 9.27
CA LEU A 136 6.66 0.11 8.53
C LEU A 136 8.05 0.75 8.64
N THR A 137 8.17 2.07 8.54
CA THR A 137 9.46 2.76 8.72
C THR A 137 10.03 2.58 10.12
N LYS A 138 9.17 2.62 11.16
CA LYS A 138 9.59 2.32 12.54
C LYS A 138 10.04 0.87 12.72
N GLU A 139 9.37 -0.09 12.08
CA GLU A 139 9.75 -1.50 12.12
C GLU A 139 11.07 -1.74 11.36
N GLU A 140 11.23 -1.12 10.19
CA GLU A 140 12.46 -1.15 9.40
C GLU A 140 13.65 -0.61 10.19
N ASP A 141 13.52 0.56 10.83
CA ASP A 141 14.58 1.15 11.65
C ASP A 141 14.98 0.25 12.83
N LYS A 142 13.99 -0.38 13.49
CA LYS A 142 14.25 -1.35 14.57
C LYS A 142 14.99 -2.58 14.05
N LEU A 143 14.56 -3.13 12.91
CA LEU A 143 15.19 -4.28 12.29
C LEU A 143 16.62 -3.95 11.85
N ARG A 144 16.84 -2.80 11.23
CA ARG A 144 18.16 -2.32 10.82
C ARG A 144 19.12 -2.19 12.01
N LYS A 145 18.67 -1.57 13.11
CA LYS A 145 19.47 -1.48 14.36
C LYS A 145 19.79 -2.86 14.93
N THR A 146 18.83 -3.78 14.88
CA THR A 146 19.00 -5.15 15.37
C THR A 146 20.01 -5.93 14.51
N LEU A 147 19.96 -5.78 13.18
CA LEU A 147 20.91 -6.38 12.25
C LEU A 147 22.32 -5.86 12.48
N GLN A 148 22.50 -4.54 12.54
CA GLN A 148 23.80 -3.91 12.81
C GLN A 148 24.39 -4.38 14.15
N ALA A 149 23.57 -4.47 15.20
CA ALA A 149 24.01 -5.00 16.49
C ALA A 149 24.48 -6.47 16.39
N ARG A 150 23.74 -7.31 15.65
CA ARG A 150 24.12 -8.71 15.43
C ARG A 150 25.38 -8.86 14.59
N GLU A 151 25.58 -8.02 13.58
CA GLU A 151 26.80 -8.01 12.77
C GLU A 151 28.03 -7.65 13.60
N MET A 152 27.95 -6.55 14.38
CA MET A 152 29.03 -6.16 15.29
C MET A 152 29.36 -7.26 16.30
N GLU A 153 28.35 -7.93 16.83
CA GLU A 153 28.53 -9.02 17.78
C GLU A 153 29.26 -10.20 17.14
N ARG A 154 28.88 -10.58 15.91
CA ARG A 154 29.57 -11.65 15.16
C ARG A 154 31.01 -11.29 14.84
N GLU A 155 31.29 -10.03 14.50
CA GLU A 155 32.65 -9.59 14.23
C GLU A 155 33.55 -9.64 15.48
N ARG A 156 33.00 -9.27 16.65
CA ARG A 156 33.69 -9.43 17.94
C ARG A 156 34.02 -10.88 18.23
N LEU A 157 33.09 -11.80 17.99
CA LEU A 157 33.34 -13.24 18.14
C LEU A 157 34.48 -13.70 17.22
N ASN A 158 34.41 -13.35 15.94
CA ASN A 158 35.42 -13.74 14.95
C ASN A 158 36.81 -13.25 15.36
N SER A 159 36.91 -11.98 15.77
CA SER A 159 38.16 -11.38 16.25
C SER A 159 38.68 -12.08 17.52
N ALA A 160 37.81 -12.50 18.44
CA ALA A 160 38.21 -13.21 19.65
C ALA A 160 38.73 -14.62 19.33
N ILE A 161 38.06 -15.33 18.42
CA ILE A 161 38.50 -16.65 17.92
C ILE A 161 39.89 -16.53 17.29
N GLU A 162 40.08 -15.57 16.38
CA GLU A 162 41.35 -15.35 15.68
C GLU A 162 42.48 -15.06 16.66
N LYS A 163 42.27 -14.18 17.64
CA LYS A 163 43.27 -13.87 18.69
C LYS A 163 43.69 -15.12 19.47
N ILE A 164 42.76 -15.98 19.84
CA ILE A 164 43.07 -17.19 20.61
C ILE A 164 43.84 -18.20 19.74
N ILE A 165 43.43 -18.38 18.48
CA ILE A 165 44.12 -19.28 17.55
C ILE A 165 45.56 -18.79 17.29
N ILE A 166 45.76 -17.49 17.03
CA ILE A 166 47.10 -16.92 16.82
C ILE A 166 47.98 -17.11 18.06
N ALA A 167 47.46 -16.83 19.25
CA ALA A 167 48.20 -17.01 20.49
C ALA A 167 48.59 -18.48 20.72
N GLU A 168 47.72 -19.43 20.36
CA GLU A 168 48.00 -20.86 20.49
C GLU A 168 49.01 -21.34 19.44
N LEU A 169 48.93 -20.85 18.19
CA LEU A 169 49.92 -21.10 17.15
C LEU A 169 51.31 -20.57 17.53
N ALA A 170 51.38 -19.38 18.14
CA ALA A 170 52.65 -18.82 18.64
C ALA A 170 53.26 -19.70 19.74
N LYS A 171 52.46 -20.11 20.74
CA LYS A 171 52.90 -21.02 21.81
C LYS A 171 53.32 -22.39 21.28
N ALA A 172 52.61 -22.93 20.28
CA ALA A 172 52.97 -24.17 19.62
C ALA A 172 54.32 -24.06 18.90
N LYS A 173 54.55 -22.97 18.16
CA LYS A 173 55.84 -22.69 17.49
C LYS A 173 56.99 -22.51 18.48
N GLU A 174 56.76 -21.87 19.62
CA GLU A 174 57.78 -21.75 20.68
C GLU A 174 58.12 -23.12 21.28
N LYS A 175 57.10 -23.94 21.58
CA LYS A 175 57.31 -25.32 22.03
C LYS A 175 58.02 -26.17 20.97
N GLU A 176 57.70 -26.00 19.69
CA GLU A 176 58.38 -26.69 18.59
C GLU A 176 59.85 -26.28 18.48
N LYS A 177 60.17 -24.99 18.61
CA LYS A 177 61.57 -24.51 18.64
C LYS A 177 62.34 -25.05 19.86
N ALA A 178 61.68 -25.15 21.01
CA ALA A 178 62.25 -25.73 22.23
C ALA A 178 62.44 -27.27 22.14
N VAL A 179 61.61 -27.98 21.36
CA VAL A 179 61.71 -29.43 21.16
C VAL A 179 62.66 -29.79 20.00
N ALA A 180 62.75 -28.95 18.96
CA ALA A 180 63.69 -29.10 17.85
C ALA A 180 65.15 -28.94 18.30
N SER A 181 65.41 -28.10 19.31
CA SER A 181 66.72 -28.00 19.98
C SER A 181 67.06 -29.21 20.87
N ALA A 182 66.10 -30.09 21.15
CA ALA A 182 66.28 -31.34 21.91
C ALA A 182 66.33 -32.61 21.04
N GLY A 183 66.49 -32.48 19.71
CA GLY A 183 66.81 -33.59 18.81
C GLY A 183 65.69 -34.60 18.49
N LYS A 184 64.48 -34.44 19.03
CA LYS A 184 63.33 -35.29 18.67
C LYS A 184 62.48 -34.61 17.59
N LYS A 185 62.60 -35.06 16.33
CA LYS A 185 61.58 -34.80 15.31
C LYS A 185 60.29 -35.46 15.75
N LYS A 186 59.30 -34.66 16.16
CA LYS A 186 57.92 -35.12 16.28
C LYS A 186 57.29 -35.02 14.90
N GLU A 187 56.78 -36.14 14.40
CA GLU A 187 55.83 -36.15 13.31
C GLU A 187 54.68 -35.21 13.69
N VAL A 188 54.29 -34.33 12.77
CA VAL A 188 53.02 -33.61 12.87
C VAL A 188 51.96 -34.71 12.94
N ASP A 189 51.35 -34.85 14.11
CA ASP A 189 50.27 -35.80 14.35
C ASP A 189 49.06 -35.33 13.51
N ASP A 190 49.09 -35.67 12.23
CA ASP A 190 47.91 -35.62 11.36
C ASP A 190 47.01 -36.76 11.83
N SER A 191 46.32 -36.49 12.94
CA SER A 191 45.42 -37.38 13.68
C SER A 191 44.29 -37.99 12.82
N GLY A 192 44.29 -37.79 11.50
CA GLY A 192 43.33 -38.30 10.55
C GLY A 192 42.12 -37.39 10.39
N PHE A 193 42.14 -36.18 10.95
CA PHE A 193 41.04 -35.23 10.83
C PHE A 193 40.75 -34.88 9.37
N GLU A 194 41.79 -34.59 8.58
CA GLU A 194 41.66 -34.27 7.15
C GLU A 194 41.08 -35.45 6.35
N LYS A 195 41.48 -36.68 6.69
CA LYS A 195 41.02 -37.91 6.04
C LYS A 195 39.51 -38.18 6.25
N ASN A 196 38.92 -37.60 7.30
CA ASN A 196 37.50 -37.74 7.61
C ASN A 196 36.62 -36.62 7.02
N LYS A 197 37.14 -35.82 6.08
CA LYS A 197 36.38 -34.78 5.40
C LYS A 197 35.09 -35.35 4.79
N GLY A 198 33.95 -34.78 5.17
CA GLY A 198 32.62 -35.23 4.73
C GLY A 198 32.03 -36.42 5.49
N ALA A 199 32.82 -37.09 6.34
CA ALA A 199 32.40 -38.23 7.16
C ALA A 199 32.37 -37.92 8.68
N LEU A 200 32.71 -36.70 9.08
CA LEU A 200 32.64 -36.28 10.49
C LEU A 200 31.20 -36.33 11.01
N GLU A 201 31.03 -36.86 12.23
CA GLU A 201 29.73 -36.89 12.88
C GLU A 201 29.26 -35.46 13.22
N TRP A 202 27.94 -35.31 13.29
CA TRP A 202 27.36 -34.05 13.72
C TRP A 202 27.64 -33.81 15.20
N PRO A 203 27.95 -32.56 15.61
CA PRO A 203 28.25 -32.25 17.00
C PRO A 203 27.02 -32.37 17.92
N VAL A 204 25.82 -32.47 17.35
CA VAL A 204 24.55 -32.57 18.08
C VAL A 204 23.75 -33.76 17.57
N SER A 205 23.09 -34.49 18.48
CA SER A 205 22.32 -35.69 18.13
C SER A 205 20.98 -35.39 17.45
N LYS A 206 20.39 -34.22 17.74
CA LYS A 206 19.14 -33.73 17.17
C LYS A 206 19.23 -32.22 17.01
N GLY A 207 18.99 -31.72 15.81
CA GLY A 207 19.04 -30.29 15.51
C GLY A 207 18.82 -30.01 14.04
N ARG A 208 18.52 -28.75 13.70
CA ARG A 208 18.41 -28.27 12.32
C ARG A 208 19.49 -27.20 12.08
N ILE A 209 20.14 -27.25 10.91
CA ILE A 209 21.03 -26.18 10.47
C ILE A 209 20.19 -24.94 10.20
N THR A 210 20.50 -23.86 10.91
CA THR A 210 19.84 -22.55 10.75
C THR A 210 20.76 -21.48 10.17
N GLY A 211 22.07 -21.70 10.20
CA GLY A 211 23.06 -20.84 9.55
C GLY A 211 24.09 -21.69 8.84
N LYS A 212 24.29 -21.45 7.54
CA LYS A 212 25.30 -22.16 6.74
C LYS A 212 26.62 -21.39 6.76
N PHE A 213 27.72 -22.08 6.46
CA PHE A 213 29.02 -21.46 6.27
C PHE A 213 29.03 -20.58 5.00
N GLY A 214 29.84 -19.53 5.02
CA GLY A 214 30.01 -18.58 3.92
C GLY A 214 28.96 -17.46 3.93
N LYS A 215 28.99 -16.65 2.86
CA LYS A 215 27.98 -15.61 2.63
C LYS A 215 26.69 -16.26 2.16
N HIS A 216 25.60 -15.97 2.85
CA HIS A 216 24.27 -16.44 2.49
C HIS A 216 23.22 -15.36 2.76
N PRO A 217 22.14 -15.31 1.99
CA PRO A 217 21.08 -14.33 2.21
C PRO A 217 20.39 -14.59 3.56
N HIS A 218 20.04 -13.51 4.26
CA HIS A 218 19.27 -13.59 5.49
C HIS A 218 17.88 -14.20 5.19
N PRO A 219 17.43 -15.25 5.91
CA PRO A 219 16.21 -16.00 5.56
C PRO A 219 14.92 -15.17 5.62
N SER A 220 14.91 -14.07 6.37
CA SER A 220 13.73 -13.22 6.56
C SER A 220 13.85 -11.81 5.94
N ILE A 221 15.02 -11.44 5.39
CA ILE A 221 15.27 -10.08 4.90
C ILE A 221 15.95 -10.19 3.53
N SER A 222 15.18 -9.88 2.49
CA SER A 222 15.65 -9.91 1.11
C SER A 222 16.76 -8.87 0.89
N GLY A 223 17.80 -9.21 0.13
CA GLY A 223 18.91 -8.30 -0.21
C GLY A 223 20.00 -8.13 0.85
N VAL A 224 19.86 -8.73 2.05
CA VAL A 224 20.90 -8.70 3.10
C VAL A 224 21.69 -10.00 3.10
N GLU A 225 23.02 -9.91 2.93
CA GLU A 225 23.92 -11.05 3.03
C GLU A 225 24.54 -11.17 4.42
N VAL A 226 24.51 -12.37 4.97
CA VAL A 226 25.13 -12.73 6.25
C VAL A 226 26.36 -13.59 5.97
N ALA A 227 27.54 -13.11 6.33
CA ALA A 227 28.79 -13.89 6.21
C ALA A 227 29.00 -14.75 7.46
N ASN A 228 29.04 -16.08 7.36
CA ASN A 228 29.25 -16.97 8.50
C ASN A 228 30.50 -17.81 8.41
N ASN A 229 31.33 -17.74 9.45
CA ASN A 229 32.58 -18.49 9.54
C ASN A 229 32.38 -19.87 10.18
N GLY A 230 31.13 -20.30 10.39
CA GLY A 230 30.78 -21.60 10.93
C GLY A 230 29.40 -22.08 10.49
N ILE A 231 28.87 -23.08 11.20
CA ILE A 231 27.53 -23.63 10.98
C ILE A 231 26.75 -23.45 12.29
N ASP A 232 25.58 -22.83 12.22
CA ASP A 232 24.70 -22.65 13.36
C ASP A 232 23.66 -23.78 13.42
N PHE A 233 23.57 -24.42 14.58
CA PHE A 233 22.58 -25.45 14.87
C PHE A 233 21.52 -24.91 15.82
N THR A 234 20.25 -25.06 15.46
CA THR A 234 19.15 -24.88 16.39
C THR A 234 18.81 -26.24 17.01
N VAL A 235 18.89 -26.31 18.33
CA VAL A 235 18.69 -27.52 19.13
C VAL A 235 17.71 -27.25 20.28
N PRO A 236 17.01 -28.28 20.80
CA PRO A 236 16.26 -28.16 22.05
C PRO A 236 17.19 -27.73 23.20
N GLY A 237 16.70 -26.92 24.15
CA GLY A 237 17.55 -26.26 25.16
C GLY A 237 18.39 -27.15 26.08
N SER A 238 18.16 -28.47 26.09
CA SER A 238 18.93 -29.46 26.87
C SER A 238 19.80 -30.39 26.01
N ALA A 239 20.07 -30.03 24.75
CA ALA A 239 20.85 -30.88 23.87
C ALA A 239 22.34 -30.89 24.25
N SER A 240 22.91 -32.09 24.39
CA SER A 240 24.35 -32.26 24.61
C SER A 240 25.13 -32.04 23.31
N VAL A 241 26.19 -31.24 23.38
CA VAL A 241 27.14 -31.03 22.30
C VAL A 241 28.33 -31.99 22.50
N SER A 242 28.71 -32.70 21.45
CA SER A 242 29.81 -33.66 21.44
C SER A 242 30.93 -33.18 20.52
N CYS A 243 32.16 -33.58 20.83
CA CYS A 243 33.30 -33.32 19.96
C CYS A 243 33.19 -34.16 18.67
N ILE A 244 33.49 -33.55 17.53
CA ILE A 244 33.39 -34.21 16.21
C ILE A 244 34.59 -35.10 15.89
N PHE A 245 35.72 -34.89 16.58
CA PHE A 245 36.94 -35.66 16.37
C PHE A 245 37.80 -35.73 17.63
N ASP A 246 38.75 -36.67 17.71
CA ASP A 246 39.65 -36.78 18.86
C ASP A 246 40.60 -35.58 18.90
N GLY A 247 40.82 -34.98 20.07
CA GLY A 247 41.62 -33.77 20.16
C GLY A 247 41.94 -33.32 21.59
N GLU A 248 42.58 -32.15 21.69
CA GLU A 248 42.94 -31.52 22.96
C GLU A 248 42.26 -30.15 23.08
N ILE A 249 41.68 -29.87 24.25
CA ILE A 249 41.03 -28.57 24.50
C ILE A 249 42.10 -27.51 24.75
N VAL A 250 42.21 -26.55 23.83
CA VAL A 250 43.23 -25.49 23.91
C VAL A 250 42.69 -24.21 24.56
N GLY A 251 41.37 -24.05 24.64
CA GLY A 251 40.77 -22.88 25.27
C GLY A 251 39.32 -23.11 25.70
N VAL A 252 39.00 -22.61 26.88
CA VAL A 252 37.64 -22.45 27.39
C VAL A 252 37.53 -21.00 27.85
N THR A 253 36.61 -20.23 27.25
CA THR A 253 36.43 -18.81 27.58
C THR A 253 34.96 -18.42 27.51
N ASN A 254 34.60 -17.33 28.17
CA ASN A 254 33.26 -16.75 28.09
C ASN A 254 33.33 -15.44 27.30
N ILE A 255 32.56 -15.33 26.23
CA ILE A 255 32.44 -14.12 25.42
C ILE A 255 31.05 -13.52 25.69
N PRO A 256 30.95 -12.27 26.18
CA PRO A 256 29.67 -11.59 26.33
C PRO A 256 28.88 -11.67 25.03
N GLY A 257 27.61 -12.09 25.08
CA GLY A 257 26.77 -12.30 23.88
C GLY A 257 26.85 -13.69 23.24
N PHE A 258 27.96 -14.42 23.41
CA PHE A 258 28.15 -15.79 22.89
C PHE A 258 28.35 -16.86 23.96
N LYS A 259 28.17 -16.51 25.24
CA LYS A 259 28.30 -17.42 26.40
C LYS A 259 29.64 -18.15 26.38
N ASN A 260 29.65 -19.43 26.76
CA ASN A 260 30.87 -20.21 26.85
C ASN A 260 31.29 -20.70 25.45
N MET A 261 32.59 -20.63 25.20
CA MET A 261 33.26 -21.05 23.99
C MET A 261 34.37 -22.05 24.33
N VAL A 262 34.41 -23.16 23.59
CA VAL A 262 35.42 -24.21 23.70
C VAL A 262 36.12 -24.37 22.36
N ILE A 263 37.44 -24.35 22.37
CA ILE A 263 38.29 -24.53 21.20
C ILE A 263 39.07 -25.84 21.37
N ILE A 264 38.99 -26.70 20.37
CA ILE A 264 39.60 -28.04 20.38
C ILE A 264 40.56 -28.15 19.20
N LYS A 265 41.76 -28.67 19.46
CA LYS A 265 42.82 -28.88 18.47
C LYS A 265 42.84 -30.35 18.05
N HIS A 266 42.83 -30.59 16.74
CA HIS A 266 42.87 -31.91 16.09
C HIS A 266 44.08 -32.01 15.16
N GLY A 267 45.29 -31.87 15.71
CA GLY A 267 46.53 -31.75 14.93
C GLY A 267 46.71 -30.36 14.34
N ALA A 268 46.67 -30.23 13.01
CA ALA A 268 46.78 -28.96 12.29
C ALA A 268 45.47 -28.13 12.27
N PHE A 269 44.34 -28.74 12.61
CA PHE A 269 43.00 -28.14 12.53
C PHE A 269 42.47 -27.76 13.91
N TYR A 270 41.58 -26.76 13.95
CA TYR A 270 40.87 -26.33 15.15
C TYR A 270 39.36 -26.37 14.91
N THR A 271 38.62 -26.83 15.92
CA THR A 271 37.15 -26.72 15.96
C THR A 271 36.75 -25.79 17.09
N VAL A 272 35.70 -25.00 16.86
CA VAL A 272 35.21 -24.00 17.82
C VAL A 272 33.73 -24.24 18.08
N TYR A 273 33.38 -24.39 19.34
CA TYR A 273 32.01 -24.50 19.82
C TYR A 273 31.69 -23.27 20.65
N SER A 274 30.66 -22.53 20.29
CA SER A 274 30.22 -21.30 20.98
C SER A 274 28.74 -21.37 21.34
N LYS A 275 28.25 -20.41 22.14
CA LYS A 275 26.88 -20.37 22.67
C LYS A 275 26.53 -21.58 23.55
N LEU A 276 27.51 -22.13 24.26
CA LEU A 276 27.30 -23.23 25.20
C LEU A 276 26.76 -22.68 26.54
N GLU A 277 25.68 -23.27 27.05
CA GLU A 277 25.07 -22.88 28.34
C GLU A 277 26.04 -23.16 29.50
N SER A 278 26.57 -24.38 29.53
CA SER A 278 27.52 -24.85 30.53
C SER A 278 28.59 -25.69 29.84
N VAL A 279 29.80 -25.72 30.42
CA VAL A 279 30.94 -26.48 29.90
C VAL A 279 31.46 -27.39 31.01
N SER A 280 31.63 -28.68 30.71
CA SER A 280 32.08 -29.71 31.66
C SER A 280 33.52 -30.16 31.43
N VAL A 281 34.31 -29.37 30.69
CA VAL A 281 35.65 -29.72 30.25
C VAL A 281 36.63 -28.57 30.50
N GLU A 282 37.90 -28.91 30.69
CA GLU A 282 38.95 -27.95 31.07
C GLU A 282 40.05 -27.84 30.01
N LYS A 283 40.80 -26.73 30.06
CA LYS A 283 41.94 -26.51 29.15
C LYS A 283 43.04 -27.56 29.41
N GLY A 284 43.56 -28.16 28.35
CA GLY A 284 44.58 -29.21 28.36
C GLY A 284 44.00 -30.63 28.43
N GLN A 285 42.69 -30.78 28.60
CA GLN A 285 42.05 -32.09 28.62
C GLN A 285 41.99 -32.69 27.20
N LYS A 286 42.38 -33.96 27.08
CA LYS A 286 42.18 -34.75 25.86
C LYS A 286 40.76 -35.28 25.80
N ILE A 287 40.09 -35.06 24.67
CA ILE A 287 38.71 -35.51 24.43
C ILE A 287 38.69 -36.48 23.25
N LYS A 288 37.86 -37.51 23.36
CA LYS A 288 37.61 -38.45 22.28
C LYS A 288 36.26 -38.18 21.64
N THR A 289 36.18 -38.44 20.35
CA THR A 289 34.94 -38.48 19.57
C THR A 289 34.00 -39.47 20.21
N ARG A 290 32.70 -39.17 20.17
CA ARG A 290 31.68 -40.11 20.61
C ARG A 290 31.70 -41.35 19.70
N SER A 291 32.42 -42.40 20.08
CA SER A 291 32.38 -43.67 19.35
C SER A 291 30.99 -44.30 19.51
N LYS A 292 30.13 -44.20 18.49
CA LYS A 292 28.98 -45.10 18.37
C LYS A 292 29.51 -46.50 18.08
N TYR A 293 29.55 -47.35 19.11
CA TYR A 293 29.57 -48.79 18.88
C TYR A 293 28.32 -49.14 18.07
N ARG A 294 28.53 -49.51 16.80
CA ARG A 294 27.52 -50.09 15.92
C ARG A 294 27.12 -51.42 16.56
N SER A 295 25.95 -51.47 17.19
CA SER A 295 25.33 -52.73 17.62
C SER A 295 25.21 -53.61 16.38
N HIS A 296 26.05 -54.65 16.29
CA HIS A 296 25.74 -55.80 15.45
C HIS A 296 24.44 -56.39 15.97
N ARG A 297 23.46 -56.56 15.08
CA ARG A 297 22.34 -57.45 15.32
C ARG A 297 22.24 -58.33 14.08
N THR A 298 22.61 -59.60 14.30
CA THR A 298 22.20 -60.80 13.56
C THR A 298 20.74 -60.76 13.16
#